data_AF-A0A8S4REQ9-F1
#
_entry.id   AF-A0A8S4REQ9-F1
#
_cell.length_a   1.000
_cell.length_b   1.000
_cell.length_c   1.000
_cell.angle_alpha   90.00
_cell.angle_beta   90.00
_cell.angle_gamma   90.00
#
_symmetry.space_group_name_H-M   'P 1'
#
loop_
_entity.id
_entity.type
_entity.pdbx_description
1 polymer ?
#
loop_
_entity_poly.entity_id
_entity_poly.type
_entity_poly.pdbx_seq_one_letter_code
_entity_poly.pdbx_strand_id
1 'polypeptide(L)' 'MPQCLKTKVFEQCVLSVMTYGSETWSLTMGLIIRQLVTQRVMERAMLGVSLRDQIKNVEIRRRTRVTDIAQRVAKL' A
#
# COMPACT_ATOMS: atom_id res chain seq x y z
N MET A 1 17.20 -7.40 1.04
CA MET A 1 16.04 -8.19 1.52
C MET A 1 15.24 -8.70 0.34
N PRO A 2 14.83 -9.98 0.32
CA PRO A 2 14.00 -10.53 -0.75
C PRO A 2 12.62 -9.88 -0.78
N GLN A 3 12.09 -9.64 -1.98
CA GLN A 3 10.84 -8.88 -2.21
C GLN A 3 9.65 -9.49 -1.47
N CYS A 4 9.57 -10.82 -1.43
CA CYS A 4 8.51 -11.56 -0.71
C CYS A 4 8.48 -11.28 0.80
N LEU A 5 9.63 -11.02 1.42
CA LEU A 5 9.69 -10.68 2.85
C LEU A 5 9.18 -9.25 3.08
N LYS A 6 9.56 -8.31 2.20
CA LYS A 6 9.09 -6.93 2.28
C LYS A 6 7.56 -6.84 2.11
N THR A 7 7.00 -7.61 1.17
CA THR A 7 5.55 -7.72 0.98
C THR A 7 4.85 -8.27 2.23
N LYS A 8 5.36 -9.35 2.83
CA LYS A 8 4.77 -9.92 4.05
C LYS A 8 4.76 -8.95 5.23
N VAL A 9 5.89 -8.27 5.48
CA VAL A 9 5.98 -7.28 6.55
C VAL A 9 5.03 -6.11 6.31
N PHE A 10 4.89 -5.68 5.04
CA PHE A 10 3.94 -4.64 4.67
C PHE A 10 2.49 -5.07 4.93
N GLU A 11 2.10 -6.27 4.50
CA GLU A 11 0.75 -6.78 4.71
C GLU A 11 0.42 -7.05 6.18
N GLN A 12 1.38 -7.50 7.00
CA GLN A 12 1.13 -7.74 8.43
C GLN A 12 1.14 -6.47 9.26
N CYS A 13 2.18 -5.64 9.14
CA CYS A 13 2.38 -4.52 10.06
C CYS A 13 1.82 -3.21 9.50
N VAL A 14 2.11 -2.89 8.23
CA VAL A 14 1.71 -1.59 7.66
C VAL A 14 0.21 -1.57 7.37
N LEU A 15 -0.31 -2.64 6.79
CA LEU A 15 -1.74 -2.76 6.50
C LEU A 15 -2.58 -2.74 7.79
N SER A 16 -2.17 -3.49 8.82
CA SER A 16 -2.93 -3.56 10.08
C SER A 16 -2.99 -2.20 10.79
N VAL A 17 -1.85 -1.51 10.91
CA VAL A 17 -1.79 -0.18 11.52
C VAL A 17 -2.61 0.84 10.73
N MET A 18 -2.55 0.81 9.39
CA MET A 18 -3.35 1.70 8.56
C MET A 18 -4.85 1.42 8.68
N THR A 19 -5.23 0.14 8.79
CA THR A 19 -6.62 -0.29 8.92
C THR A 19 -7.19 0.12 10.28
N TYR A 20 -6.45 -0.14 11.36
CA TYR A 20 -6.81 0.31 12.70
C TYR A 20 -6.89 1.84 12.81
N GLY A 21 -5.98 2.56 12.15
CA GLY A 21 -6.04 4.02 12.03
C GLY A 21 -7.31 4.49 11.31
N SER A 22 -7.77 3.78 10.29
CA SER A 22 -9.03 4.09 9.59
C SER A 22 -10.30 3.65 10.32
N GLU A 23 -10.20 2.73 11.27
CA GLU A 23 -11.31 2.39 12.18
C GLU A 23 -11.44 3.43 13.29
N THR A 24 -10.31 3.94 13.79
CA THR A 24 -10.27 4.94 14.87
C THR A 24 -10.51 6.37 14.39
N TRP A 25 -10.15 6.69 13.15
CA TRP A 25 -10.48 7.97 12.51
C TRP A 25 -11.67 7.78 11.58
N SER A 26 -12.71 8.61 11.70
CA SER A 26 -13.94 8.53 10.89
C SER A 26 -13.62 8.27 9.41
N LEU A 27 -14.13 7.16 8.85
CA LEU A 27 -13.97 6.65 7.48
C LEU A 27 -14.31 7.71 6.42
N THR A 28 -13.41 8.68 6.24
CA THR A 28 -13.56 9.77 5.29
C THR A 28 -12.84 9.38 4.02
N MET A 29 -13.47 9.52 2.86
CA MET A 29 -12.85 9.18 1.56
C MET A 29 -11.49 9.88 1.35
N GLY A 30 -11.30 11.08 1.92
CA GLY A 30 -10.01 11.78 1.90
C GLY A 30 -8.88 11.02 2.61
N LEU A 31 -9.17 10.25 3.67
CA LEU A 31 -8.19 9.44 4.37
C LEU A 31 -7.78 8.23 3.51
N ILE A 32 -8.77 7.53 2.92
CA ILE A 32 -8.55 6.38 2.04
C ILE A 32 -7.67 6.78 0.85
N ILE A 33 -7.93 7.94 0.24
CA ILE A 33 -7.11 8.47 -0.86
C ILE A 33 -5.67 8.70 -0.39
N ARG A 34 -5.46 9.28 0.81
CA ARG A 34 -4.12 9.46 1.38
C ARG A 34 -3.42 8.12 1.60
N GLN A 35 -4.11 7.12 2.16
CA GLN A 35 -3.55 5.77 2.34
C GLN A 35 -3.16 5.11 1.01
N LEU A 36 -3.97 5.27 -0.04
CA LEU A 36 -3.63 4.78 -1.38
C LEU A 36 -2.36 5.47 -1.93
N VAL A 37 -2.22 6.78 -1.74
CA VAL A 37 -1.00 7.51 -2.14
C VAL A 37 0.21 7.04 -1.36
N THR A 38 0.10 6.87 -0.03
CA THR A 38 1.21 6.39 0.80
C THR A 38 1.60 4.96 0.42
N GLN A 39 0.64 4.06 0.20
CA GLN A 39 0.88 2.70 -0.30
C GLN A 39 1.67 2.75 -1.61
N ARG A 40 1.27 3.60 -2.56
CA ARG A 40 1.93 3.75 -3.85
C ARG A 40 3.39 4.19 -3.74
N VAL A 41 3.69 5.10 -2.82
CA VAL A 41 5.06 5.57 -2.56
C VAL A 41 5.89 4.44 -1.93
N MET A 42 5.32 3.73 -0.97
CA MET A 42 5.98 2.61 -0.31
C MET A 42 6.26 1.45 -1.27
N GLU A 43 5.34 1.12 -2.18
CA GLU A 43 5.58 0.11 -3.22
C GLU A 43 6.77 0.47 -4.13
N ARG A 44 6.88 1.74 -4.52
CA ARG A 44 8.02 2.24 -5.32
C ARG A 44 9.33 2.15 -4.55
N ALA A 45 9.33 2.56 -3.28
CA ALA A 45 10.50 2.45 -2.41
C ALA A 45 10.90 0.97 -2.18
N MET A 46 9.92 0.08 -2.05
CA MET A 46 10.14 -1.35 -1.87
C MET A 46 10.88 -1.98 -3.06
N LEU A 47 10.50 -1.57 -4.27
CA LEU A 47 11.11 -1.97 -5.54
C LEU A 47 12.38 -1.18 -5.90
N GLY A 48 12.69 -0.09 -5.17
CA GLY A 48 13.81 0.80 -5.47
C GLY A 48 13.65 1.58 -6.78
N VAL A 49 12.42 1.76 -7.26
CA VAL A 49 12.13 2.42 -8.54
C VAL A 49 11.77 3.87 -8.34
N SER A 50 12.32 4.72 -9.20
CA SER A 50 12.11 6.16 -9.19
C SER A 50 10.98 6.55 -10.16
N LEU A 51 10.49 7.78 -10.05
CA LEU A 51 9.54 8.33 -11.03
C LEU A 51 10.16 8.45 -12.44
N ARG A 52 11.50 8.46 -12.55
CA ARG A 52 12.21 8.56 -13.83
C ARG A 52 12.14 7.27 -14.65
N ASP A 53 11.94 6.14 -13.98
CA ASP A 53 11.81 4.84 -14.64
C ASP A 53 10.48 4.68 -15.41
N GLN A 54 9.56 5.66 -15.26
CA GLN A 54 8.24 5.70 -15.90
C GLN A 54 7.44 4.38 -15.80
N ILE A 55 7.68 3.62 -14.73
CA ILE A 55 7.03 2.33 -14.54
C ILE A 55 5.55 2.55 -14.23
N LYS A 56 4.70 1.96 -15.07
CA LYS A 56 3.25 2.01 -14.92
C LYS A 56 2.82 1.43 -13.59
N ASN A 57 1.75 1.98 -13.03
CA ASN A 57 1.27 1.54 -11.73
C ASN A 57 0.87 0.05 -11.71
N VAL A 58 0.35 -0.43 -12.84
CA VAL A 58 -0.03 -1.83 -13.04
C VAL A 58 1.17 -2.79 -12.90
N GLU A 59 2.34 -2.40 -13.39
CA GLU A 59 3.53 -3.24 -13.36
C GLU A 59 4.12 -3.34 -11.95
N ILE A 60 4.16 -2.21 -11.22
CA ILE A 60 4.54 -2.21 -9.80
C ILE A 60 3.61 -3.14 -9.01
N ARG A 61 2.30 -3.07 -9.24
CA ARG A 61 1.30 -3.91 -8.57
C ARG A 61 1.49 -5.40 -8.88
N ARG A 62 1.84 -5.73 -10.13
CA ARG A 62 2.17 -7.11 -10.54
C ARG A 62 3.40 -7.66 -9.81
N ARG A 63 4.39 -6.80 -9.54
CA ARG A 63 5.64 -7.17 -8.86
C ARG A 63 5.49 -7.25 -7.34
N THR A 64 4.73 -6.35 -6.72
CA THR A 64 4.52 -6.32 -5.26
C THR A 64 3.46 -7.32 -4.80
N ARG A 65 2.39 -7.51 -5.59
CA ARG A 65 1.18 -8.29 -5.24
C ARG A 65 0.56 -7.93 -3.89
N VAL A 66 0.80 -6.72 -3.40
CA VAL A 66 0.27 -6.22 -2.12
C VAL A 66 -1.23 -5.96 -2.27
N THR A 67 -2.01 -6.27 -1.23
CA THR A 67 -3.44 -5.94 -1.18
C THR A 67 -3.68 -4.43 -1.02
N ASP A 68 -4.64 -3.85 -1.75
CA ASP A 68 -5.01 -2.43 -1.59
C ASP A 68 -5.71 -2.21 -0.25
N ILE A 69 -5.30 -1.17 0.49
CA ILE A 69 -5.96 -0.77 1.75
C ILE A 69 -7.44 -0.48 1.52
N ALA A 70 -7.80 0.15 0.38
CA ALA A 70 -9.19 0.42 0.04
C ALA A 70 -10.04 -0.86 -0.05
N GLN A 71 -9.50 -1.97 -0.56
CA GLN A 71 -10.22 -3.24 -0.59
C GLN A 71 -10.35 -3.88 0.79
N ARG A 72 -9.41 -3.59 1.70
CA ARG A 72 -9.47 -4.07 3.09
C ARG A 72 -10.50 -3.28 3.89
N VAL A 73 -10.49 -1.96 3.74
CA VAL A 73 -11.44 -1.05 4.40
C VAL A 73 -12.86 -1.26 3.88
N ALA A 74 -13.05 -1.51 2.58
CA ALA A 74 -14.36 -1.84 2.02
C ALA A 74 -14.91 -3.22 2.45
N LYS A 75 -14.09 -4.06 3.09
CA LYS A 75 -14.49 -5.36 3.63
C LYS A 75 -14.75 -5.33 5.14
N LEU A 76 -14.48 -4.21 5.81
CA LEU A 76 -14.90 -3.95 7.18
C LEU A 76 -16.37 -3.51 7.20
#